data_AF-A0A7I7K4M2-F1
#
_entry.id   AF-A0A7I7K4M2-F1
#
_cell.length_a   1.000
_cell.length_b   1.000
_cell.length_c   1.000
_cell.angle_alpha   90.00
_cell.angle_beta   90.00
_cell.angle_gamma   90.00
#
_symmetry.space_group_name_H-M   'P 1'
#
loop_
_entity.id
_entity.type
_entity.pdbx_description
1 polymer ?
#
loop_
_entity_poly.entity_id
_entity_poly.type
_entity_poly.pdbx_seq_one_letter_code
_entity_poly.pdbx_strand_id
1 'polypeptide(L)'
;MSHAPEDPAEDPTNTDDARQRWLSAVAADPRTRPQHCAAAEVLAHEPQVPDEHVPAAEELVQMGLAWRNELEGVLSYTPIDPAGKPA
;
A
#
# COMPACT_ATOMS: atom_id res chain seq x y z
N MET A 1 -2.68 40.69 -9.08
CA MET A 1 -3.40 39.59 -8.40
C MET A 1 -2.83 38.30 -8.97
N SER A 2 -1.72 37.80 -8.39
CA SER A 2 -1.12 36.54 -8.84
C SER A 2 -1.72 35.42 -8.01
N HIS A 3 -2.62 34.65 -8.60
CA HIS A 3 -3.07 33.38 -8.03
C HIS A 3 -1.96 32.37 -8.37
N ALA A 4 -1.16 31.99 -7.37
CA ALA A 4 -0.35 30.78 -7.50
C ALA A 4 -1.33 29.59 -7.54
N PRO A 5 -1.12 28.57 -8.38
CA PRO A 5 -1.87 27.33 -8.25
C PRO A 5 -1.58 26.77 -6.86
N GLU A 6 -2.60 26.66 -6.03
CA GLU A 6 -2.56 25.83 -4.83
C GLU A 6 -2.24 24.41 -5.29
N ASP A 7 -1.01 23.96 -5.03
CA ASP A 7 -0.69 22.54 -5.01
C ASP A 7 -1.78 21.86 -4.18
N PRO A 8 -2.52 20.86 -4.69
CA PRO A 8 -3.40 20.08 -3.85
C PRO A 8 -2.48 19.26 -2.96
N ALA A 9 -2.10 19.83 -1.82
CA ALA A 9 -1.51 19.10 -0.73
C ALA A 9 -2.46 17.95 -0.44
N GLU A 10 -2.11 16.74 -0.88
CA GLU A 10 -2.85 15.53 -0.58
C GLU A 10 -3.06 15.50 0.93
N ASP A 11 -4.32 15.60 1.34
CA ASP A 11 -4.72 15.70 2.73
C ASP A 11 -4.20 14.45 3.46
N PRO A 12 -3.21 14.56 4.36
CA PRO A 12 -2.56 13.38 4.96
C PRO A 12 -3.54 12.53 5.78
N THR A 13 -4.67 13.12 6.17
CA THR A 13 -5.81 12.46 6.82
C THR A 13 -6.50 11.46 5.90
N ASN A 14 -6.59 11.76 4.59
CA ASN A 14 -7.20 10.88 3.59
C ASN A 14 -6.31 9.64 3.32
N THR A 15 -4.99 9.82 3.37
CA THR A 15 -4.00 8.74 3.26
C THR A 15 -4.06 7.79 4.45
N ASP A 16 -4.36 8.28 5.66
CA ASP A 16 -4.51 7.44 6.86
C ASP A 16 -5.76 6.53 6.78
N ASP A 17 -6.90 7.10 6.36
CA ASP A 17 -8.17 6.40 6.16
C ASP A 17 -8.06 5.30 5.10
N ALA A 18 -7.43 5.62 3.96
CA ALA A 18 -7.25 4.66 2.88
C ALA A 18 -6.28 3.54 3.25
N ARG A 19 -5.19 3.86 3.97
CA ARG A 19 -4.29 2.86 4.56
C ARG A 19 -5.02 1.93 5.54
N GLN A 20 -5.82 2.48 6.45
CA GLN A 20 -6.61 1.68 7.42
C GLN A 20 -7.61 0.76 6.73
N ARG A 21 -8.29 1.25 5.68
CA ARG A 21 -9.21 0.44 4.86
C ARG A 21 -8.49 -0.70 4.17
N TRP A 22 -7.32 -0.41 3.59
CA TRP A 22 -6.51 -1.43 2.95
C TRP A 22 -6.04 -2.52 3.93
N LEU A 23 -5.49 -2.13 5.08
CA LEU A 23 -5.07 -3.08 6.12
C LEU A 23 -6.24 -3.95 6.58
N SER A 24 -7.42 -3.35 6.74
CA SER A 24 -8.65 -4.08 7.08
C SER A 24 -9.06 -5.07 5.99
N ALA A 25 -8.90 -4.69 4.71
CA ALA A 25 -9.19 -5.57 3.58
C ALA A 25 -8.22 -6.74 3.50
N VAL A 26 -6.92 -6.52 3.72
CA VAL A 26 -5.93 -7.60 3.81
C VAL A 26 -6.29 -8.55 4.96
N ALA A 27 -6.64 -8.04 6.13
CA ALA A 27 -7.03 -8.87 7.28
C ALA A 27 -8.34 -9.64 7.07
N ALA A 28 -9.25 -9.12 6.23
CA ALA A 28 -10.55 -9.73 5.94
C ALA A 28 -10.53 -10.74 4.78
N ASP A 29 -9.49 -10.73 3.93
CA ASP A 29 -9.39 -11.66 2.80
C ASP A 29 -9.09 -13.09 3.29
N PRO A 30 -9.90 -14.10 2.95
CA PRO A 30 -9.72 -15.46 3.45
C PRO A 30 -8.46 -16.17 2.95
N ARG A 31 -7.78 -15.62 1.94
CA ARG A 31 -6.51 -16.15 1.40
C ARG A 31 -5.31 -15.66 2.19
N THR A 32 -5.47 -14.59 2.98
CA THR A 32 -4.36 -14.00 3.71
C THR A 32 -4.00 -14.83 4.94
N ARG A 33 -2.73 -14.72 5.33
CA ARG A 33 -2.12 -15.44 6.46
C ARG A 33 -1.47 -14.40 7.37
N PRO A 34 -1.12 -14.75 8.63
CA PRO A 34 -0.50 -13.80 9.54
C PRO A 34 0.73 -13.07 8.97
N GLN A 35 1.54 -13.77 8.18
CA GLN A 35 2.70 -13.19 7.49
C GLN A 35 2.33 -12.11 6.44
N HIS A 36 1.15 -12.22 5.82
CA HIS A 36 0.65 -11.24 4.85
C HIS A 36 0.16 -9.98 5.57
N CYS A 37 -0.51 -10.14 6.72
CA CYS A 37 -0.90 -9.00 7.55
C CYS A 37 0.35 -8.25 8.06
N ALA A 38 1.37 -8.98 8.51
CA ALA A 38 2.63 -8.37 8.94
C ALA A 38 3.33 -7.61 7.80
N ALA A 39 3.41 -8.22 6.61
CA ALA A 39 3.96 -7.53 5.44
C ALA A 39 3.13 -6.28 5.08
N ALA A 40 1.80 -6.37 5.13
CA ALA A 40 0.91 -5.25 4.85
C ALA A 40 1.11 -4.09 5.84
N GLU A 41 1.27 -4.37 7.13
CA GLU A 41 1.60 -3.33 8.12
C GLU A 41 2.91 -2.63 7.79
N VAL A 42 3.93 -3.36 7.35
CA VAL A 42 5.21 -2.76 6.94
C VAL A 42 5.03 -1.93 5.67
N LEU A 43 4.40 -2.48 4.65
CA LEU A 43 4.07 -1.81 3.38
C LEU A 43 3.28 -0.50 3.56
N ALA A 44 2.41 -0.46 4.57
CA ALA A 44 1.56 0.67 4.88
C ALA A 44 2.34 1.88 5.45
N HIS A 45 3.54 1.66 6.01
CA HIS A 45 4.27 2.68 6.77
C HIS A 45 5.69 2.91 6.26
N GLU A 46 6.30 1.89 5.66
CA GLU A 46 7.68 1.91 5.21
C GLU A 46 7.75 2.09 3.68
N PRO A 47 8.53 3.05 3.17
CA PRO A 47 8.73 3.22 1.74
C PRO A 47 9.52 2.06 1.10
N GLN A 48 10.28 1.33 1.92
CA GLN A 48 11.10 0.20 1.48
C GLN A 48 10.79 -1.03 2.32
N VAL A 49 10.41 -2.11 1.65
CA VAL A 49 10.03 -3.37 2.30
C VAL A 49 11.30 -4.16 2.66
N PRO A 50 11.48 -4.58 3.92
CA PRO A 50 12.58 -5.46 4.31
C PRO A 50 12.52 -6.81 3.58
N ASP A 51 13.67 -7.39 3.28
CA ASP A 51 13.78 -8.64 2.51
C ASP A 51 12.96 -9.80 3.09
N GLU A 52 12.80 -9.85 4.42
CA GLU A 52 12.00 -10.88 5.10
C GLU A 52 10.50 -10.81 4.75
N HIS A 53 10.00 -9.64 4.36
CA HIS A 53 8.61 -9.41 3.99
C HIS A 53 8.38 -9.44 2.48
N VAL A 54 9.45 -9.43 1.66
CA VAL A 54 9.34 -9.44 0.18
C VAL A 54 8.50 -10.62 -0.34
N PRO A 55 8.70 -11.88 0.09
CA PRO A 55 7.87 -13.00 -0.40
C PRO A 55 6.37 -12.80 -0.09
N ALA A 56 6.06 -12.35 1.12
CA ALA A 56 4.69 -12.06 1.54
C ALA A 56 4.09 -10.86 0.79
N ALA A 57 4.89 -9.84 0.48
CA ALA A 57 4.48 -8.70 -0.33
C ALA A 57 4.17 -9.11 -1.78
N GLU A 58 4.98 -10.00 -2.39
CA GLU A 58 4.68 -10.54 -3.71
C GLU A 58 3.40 -11.38 -3.75
N GLU A 59 3.13 -12.15 -2.69
CA GLU A 59 1.85 -12.88 -2.55
C GLU A 59 0.66 -11.91 -2.48
N LEU A 60 0.77 -10.79 -1.76
CA LEU A 60 -0.26 -9.74 -1.74
C LEU A 60 -0.53 -9.16 -3.14
N VAL A 61 0.52 -9.01 -3.96
CA VAL A 61 0.37 -8.58 -5.37
C VAL A 61 -0.38 -9.62 -6.20
N GLN A 62 -0.02 -10.89 -6.06
CA GLN A 62 -0.71 -11.99 -6.75
C GLN A 62 -2.19 -12.10 -6.34
N MET A 63 -2.52 -11.74 -5.09
CA MET A 63 -3.89 -11.71 -4.58
C MET A 63 -4.68 -10.50 -5.09
N GLY A 64 -4.03 -9.52 -5.74
CA GLY A 64 -4.64 -8.28 -6.19
C GLY A 64 -4.84 -7.24 -5.08
N LEU A 65 -4.11 -7.38 -3.98
CA LEU A 65 -4.20 -6.49 -2.81
C LEU A 65 -3.08 -5.43 -2.80
N ALA A 66 -2.05 -5.58 -3.63
CA ALA A 66 -0.98 -4.59 -3.77
C ALA A 66 -0.50 -4.54 -5.23
N TRP A 67 0.14 -3.44 -5.64
CA TRP A 67 0.88 -3.36 -6.89
C TRP A 67 2.37 -3.28 -6.61
N ARG A 68 3.17 -4.03 -7.37
CA ARG A 68 4.62 -3.93 -7.34
C ARG A 68 5.06 -2.82 -8.29
N ASN A 69 5.87 -1.89 -7.79
CA ASN A 69 6.55 -0.89 -8.59
C ASN A 69 8.06 -1.15 -8.56
N GLU A 70 8.72 -0.87 -9.67
CA GLU A 70 10.17 -0.91 -9.77
C GLU A 70 10.61 0.41 -10.41
N LEU A 71 11.25 1.27 -9.62
CA LEU A 71 11.72 2.59 -10.04
C LEU A 71 13.22 2.66 -9.76
N GLU A 72 14.01 2.85 -10.81
CA GLU A 72 15.48 2.99 -10.71
C GLU A 72 16.18 1.83 -9.96
N GLY A 73 15.62 0.62 -10.05
CA GLY A 73 16.14 -0.58 -9.37
C GLY A 73 15.72 -0.71 -7.91
N VAL A 74 14.88 0.18 -7.40
CA VAL A 74 14.26 0.09 -6.08
C VAL A 74 12.88 -0.54 -6.22
N LEU A 75 12.68 -1.67 -5.54
CA LEU A 75 11.38 -2.31 -5.41
C LEU A 75 10.55 -1.59 -4.34
N SER A 76 9.37 -1.13 -4.74
CA SER A 76 8.36 -0.61 -3.84
C SER A 76 7.01 -1.24 -4.16
N TYR A 77 6.05 -1.06 -3.26
CA TYR A 77 4.74 -1.67 -3.39
C TYR A 77 3.69 -0.66 -2.99
N THR A 78 2.63 -0.56 -3.79
CA THR A 78 1.50 0.35 -3.54
C THR A 78 0.30 -0.47 -3.06
N PRO A 79 -0.23 -0.19 -1.87
CA PRO A 79 -1.53 -0.66 -1.42
C PRO A 79 -2.64 -0.42 -2.46
N ILE A 80 -3.46 -1.42 -2.74
CA ILE A 80 -4.63 -1.27 -3.61
C ILE A 80 -5.88 -1.48 -2.77
N ASP A 81 -6.79 -0.51 -2.81
CA ASP A 81 -8.12 -0.69 -2.26
C ASP A 81 -8.83 -1.84 -3.00
N PRO A 82 -9.55 -2.75 -2.32
CA PRO A 82 -10.27 -3.85 -2.98
C PRO A 82 -11.31 -3.40 -4.03
N ALA A 83 -11.71 -2.12 -4.05
CA ALA A 83 -12.49 -1.51 -5.13
C ALA A 83 -11.67 -1.22 -6.41
N GLY A 84 -10.38 -1.56 -6.45
CA GLY A 84 -9.48 -1.42 -7.60
C GLY A 84 -8.89 -0.02 -7.79
N LYS A 85 -8.84 0.79 -6.73
CA LYS A 85 -8.20 2.13 -6.75
C LYS A 85 -6.92 2.10 -5.90
N PRO A 86 -5.90 2.92 -6.21
CA PRO A 86 -4.80 3.14 -5.28
C PRO A 86 -5.40 3.62 -3.94
N ALA A 87 -5.01 2.95 -2.84
CA ALA A 87 -5.37 3.39 -1.51
C ALA A 87 -4.46 4.56 -1.09
#